data_AF-A0A6I1VPS9-F1
#
_entry.id   AF-A0A6I1VPS9-F1
#
_cell.length_a   1.000
_cell.length_b   1.000
_cell.length_c   1.000
_cell.angle_alpha   90.00
_cell.angle_beta   90.00
_cell.angle_gamma   90.00
#
_symmetry.space_group_name_H-M   'P 1'
#
loop_
_entity.id
_entity.type
_entity.pdbx_description
1 polymer ?
#
loop_
_entity_poly.entity_id
_entity_poly.type
_entity_poly.pdbx_seq_one_letter_code
_entity_poly.pdbx_strand_id
1 'polypeptide(L)'
;MKYVYLLCAMLFYSSVSLASVVESCPRAETVTLRNGIYTAPANASAAEWIAVASAPTASPLKTFEAAVFYPANNEAGSTGRIGYCEYRAADRSLLNLHYNNPDASGDAMTLVEARNWKMYTSGFGLAFYECNSSDTNGCSFSVRN
;
A
#
# COMPACT_ATOMS: atom_id res chain seq x y z
N MET A 1 -35.27 12.83 55.55
CA MET A 1 -34.02 12.05 55.60
C MET A 1 -33.86 11.42 54.22
N LYS A 2 -33.18 12.03 53.24
CA LYS A 2 -31.74 12.27 53.10
C LYS A 2 -31.00 11.00 52.64
N TYR A 3 -31.06 10.66 51.35
CA TYR A 3 -30.03 9.95 50.56
C TYR A 3 -30.27 10.28 49.07
N VAL A 4 -29.72 11.38 48.54
CA VAL A 4 -28.34 11.53 48.03
C VAL A 4 -28.11 10.69 46.77
N TYR A 5 -28.22 11.39 45.63
CA TYR A 5 -27.52 11.18 44.34
C TYR A 5 -27.11 9.74 43.98
N LEU A 6 -27.87 9.12 43.07
CA LEU A 6 -27.38 8.00 42.26
C LEU A 6 -26.43 8.58 41.21
N LEU A 7 -25.15 8.52 41.55
CA LEU A 7 -23.99 8.91 40.75
C LEU A 7 -24.05 8.33 39.33
N CYS A 8 -23.71 9.20 38.38
CA CYS A 8 -22.97 8.91 37.16
C CYS A 8 -22.14 7.61 37.22
N ALA A 9 -22.67 6.52 36.68
CA ALA A 9 -21.86 5.38 36.26
C ALA A 9 -21.43 5.64 34.81
N MET A 10 -20.31 6.37 34.70
CA MET A 10 -19.50 6.46 33.49
C MET A 10 -19.11 5.07 33.02
N LEU A 11 -19.42 4.73 31.77
CA LEU A 11 -18.48 4.05 30.87
C LEU A 11 -18.77 4.56 29.46
N PHE A 12 -18.23 5.73 29.14
CA PHE A 12 -17.90 6.07 27.76
C PHE A 12 -16.88 5.04 27.30
N TYR A 13 -17.35 3.92 26.74
CA TYR A 13 -16.53 3.07 25.88
C TYR A 13 -16.19 3.93 24.66
N SER A 14 -15.15 4.75 24.79
CA SER A 14 -14.49 5.38 23.66
C SER A 14 -13.85 4.24 22.88
N SER A 15 -14.59 3.65 21.96
CA SER A 15 -14.01 2.84 20.89
C SER A 15 -13.08 3.77 20.12
N VAL A 16 -11.78 3.69 20.43
CA VAL A 16 -10.74 4.20 19.55
C VAL A 16 -10.85 3.39 18.26
N SER A 17 -11.63 3.91 17.31
CA SER A 17 -11.68 3.39 15.96
C SER A 17 -10.33 3.70 15.34
N LEU A 18 -9.49 2.69 15.20
CA LEU A 18 -8.29 2.79 14.36
C LEU A 18 -8.79 3.00 12.93
N ALA A 19 -8.60 4.21 12.41
CA ALA A 19 -8.96 4.53 11.05
C ALA A 19 -8.01 3.77 10.11
N SER A 20 -8.57 2.90 9.27
CA SER A 20 -7.83 2.26 8.18
C SER A 20 -8.14 2.98 6.87
N VAL A 21 -7.10 3.24 6.07
CA VAL A 21 -7.24 3.82 4.73
C VAL A 21 -6.98 2.75 3.69
N VAL A 22 -7.78 2.71 2.62
CA VAL A 22 -7.53 1.81 1.49
C VAL A 22 -6.59 2.51 0.51
N GLU A 23 -5.53 1.81 0.15
CA GLU A 23 -4.53 2.21 -0.83
C GLU A 23 -4.54 1.27 -2.03
N SER A 24 -4.00 1.77 -3.14
CA SER A 24 -3.76 1.00 -4.35
C SER A 24 -2.59 1.60 -5.12
N CYS A 25 -2.02 0.82 -6.04
CA CYS A 25 -1.04 1.34 -6.98
C CYS A 25 -1.62 2.54 -7.76
N PRO A 26 -0.87 3.65 -7.89
CA PRO A 26 -1.34 4.80 -8.65
C PRO A 26 -1.47 4.47 -10.13
N ARG A 27 -2.31 5.19 -10.87
CA ARG A 27 -2.37 5.04 -12.32
C ARG A 27 -1.11 5.65 -12.94
N ALA A 28 -0.55 5.04 -13.98
CA ALA A 28 0.68 5.52 -14.60
C ALA A 28 0.62 7.00 -15.00
N GLU A 29 -0.54 7.45 -15.50
CA GLU A 29 -0.81 8.84 -15.90
C GLU A 29 -0.86 9.84 -14.73
N THR A 30 -1.03 9.37 -13.49
CA THR A 30 -1.05 10.21 -12.28
C THR A 30 0.32 10.34 -11.62
N VAL A 31 1.30 9.53 -12.02
CA VAL A 31 2.66 9.60 -11.50
C VAL A 31 3.41 10.75 -12.17
N THR A 32 3.89 11.68 -11.36
CA THR A 32 4.67 12.82 -11.81
C THR A 32 6.15 12.47 -11.87
N LEU A 33 6.86 12.96 -12.88
CA LEU A 33 8.30 12.81 -13.02
C LEU A 33 8.97 14.19 -12.96
N ARG A 34 9.84 14.40 -11.98
CA ARG A 34 10.63 15.64 -11.82
C ARG A 34 12.05 15.30 -11.39
N ASN A 35 13.04 15.78 -12.14
CA ASN A 35 14.47 15.59 -11.84
C ASN A 35 14.87 14.13 -11.58
N GLY A 36 14.30 13.20 -12.34
CA GLY A 36 14.57 11.76 -12.18
C GLY A 36 13.86 11.10 -10.99
N ILE A 37 12.98 11.81 -10.28
CA ILE A 37 12.19 11.28 -9.18
C ILE A 37 10.73 11.16 -9.65
N TYR A 38 10.16 9.98 -9.45
CA TYR A 38 8.76 9.69 -9.70
C TYR A 38 7.99 9.81 -8.40
N THR A 39 6.90 10.58 -8.37
CA THR A 39 6.02 10.68 -7.21
C THR A 39 4.53 10.64 -7.57
N ALA A 40 3.73 10.07 -6.68
CA ALA A 40 2.27 10.15 -6.73
C ALA A 40 1.68 10.24 -5.32
N PRO A 41 0.56 10.95 -5.13
CA PRO A 41 -0.11 11.02 -3.85
C PRO A 41 -0.62 9.64 -3.41
N ALA A 42 -0.57 9.39 -2.10
CA ALA A 42 -1.30 8.30 -1.47
C ALA A 42 -2.59 8.82 -0.82
N ASN A 43 -3.52 7.92 -0.48
CA ASN A 43 -4.74 8.28 0.25
C ASN A 43 -4.48 8.51 1.75
N ALA A 44 -3.50 7.82 2.33
CA ALA A 44 -3.11 7.92 3.73
C ALA A 44 -2.33 9.22 3.95
N SER A 45 -2.64 9.89 5.06
CA SER A 45 -1.96 11.13 5.46
C SER A 45 -0.45 10.90 5.55
N ALA A 46 0.33 11.86 5.07
CA ALA A 46 1.80 11.85 5.04
C ALA A 46 2.46 10.69 4.24
N ALA A 47 1.67 9.84 3.59
CA ALA A 47 2.19 8.81 2.70
C ALA A 47 2.35 9.34 1.26
N GLU A 48 3.31 8.77 0.54
CA GLU A 48 3.58 9.08 -0.86
C GLU A 48 4.09 7.83 -1.58
N TRP A 49 3.80 7.71 -2.88
CA TRP A 49 4.45 6.75 -3.75
C TRP A 49 5.68 7.37 -4.38
N ILE A 50 6.85 6.72 -4.26
CA ILE A 50 8.12 7.28 -4.72
C ILE A 50 9.01 6.25 -5.43
N ALA A 51 9.74 6.70 -6.44
CA ALA A 51 10.86 5.98 -7.04
C ALA A 51 11.91 6.94 -7.60
N VAL A 52 13.13 6.43 -7.75
CA VAL A 52 14.23 7.14 -8.41
C VAL A 52 14.53 6.42 -9.73
N ALA A 53 14.66 7.18 -10.81
CA ALA A 53 15.05 6.66 -12.10
C ALA A 53 16.42 5.97 -12.01
N SER A 54 16.49 4.74 -12.47
CA SER A 54 17.75 4.01 -12.66
C SER A 54 18.44 4.36 -13.99
N ALA A 55 17.66 4.82 -14.98
CA ALA A 55 18.15 5.19 -16.29
C ALA A 55 18.77 6.61 -16.31
N PRO A 56 19.80 6.87 -17.16
CA PRO A 56 20.39 8.20 -17.31
C PRO A 56 19.39 9.28 -17.73
N THR A 57 18.40 8.89 -18.53
CA THR A 57 17.29 9.74 -18.96
C THR A 57 16.00 9.10 -18.47
N ALA A 58 15.34 9.74 -17.52
CA ALA A 58 14.04 9.28 -17.02
C ALA A 58 12.93 9.53 -18.05
N SER A 59 12.02 8.56 -18.17
CA SER A 59 10.93 8.59 -19.14
C SER A 59 9.57 8.46 -18.43
N PRO A 60 8.50 9.14 -18.89
CA PRO A 60 7.18 9.01 -18.28
C PRO A 60 6.68 7.55 -18.26
N LEU A 61 5.97 7.18 -17.20
CA LEU A 61 5.32 5.87 -17.08
C LEU A 61 4.19 5.70 -18.09
N LYS A 62 3.98 4.47 -18.57
CA LYS A 62 2.98 4.15 -19.59
C LYS A 62 2.02 3.08 -19.16
N THR A 63 2.51 1.97 -18.63
CA THR A 63 1.67 0.83 -18.24
C THR A 63 2.00 0.37 -16.83
N PHE A 64 0.96 0.06 -16.07
CA PHE A 64 1.08 -0.73 -14.86
C PHE A 64 1.29 -2.19 -15.25
N GLU A 65 2.27 -2.85 -14.64
CA GLU A 65 2.62 -4.24 -14.96
C GLU A 65 2.15 -5.16 -13.83
N ALA A 66 2.54 -4.87 -12.59
CA ALA A 66 2.16 -5.66 -11.42
C ALA A 66 2.35 -4.89 -10.11
N ALA A 67 1.70 -5.37 -9.06
CA ALA A 67 1.94 -5.01 -7.68
C ALA A 67 2.49 -6.22 -6.94
N VAL A 68 3.53 -6.02 -6.13
CA VAL A 68 4.13 -7.07 -5.30
C VAL A 68 3.87 -6.78 -3.84
N PHE A 69 3.36 -7.77 -3.11
CA PHE A 69 3.10 -7.70 -1.68
C PHE A 69 3.81 -8.84 -0.96
N TYR A 70 4.56 -8.52 0.09
CA TYR A 70 5.25 -9.52 0.91
C TYR A 70 4.40 -9.84 2.13
N PRO A 71 3.96 -11.09 2.31
CA PRO A 71 3.22 -11.46 3.50
C PRO A 71 4.09 -11.45 4.75
N ALA A 72 3.45 -11.20 5.88
CA ALA A 72 4.05 -11.31 7.19
C ALA A 72 4.63 -12.73 7.40
N ASN A 73 5.79 -12.81 8.04
CA ASN A 73 6.50 -14.07 8.35
C ASN A 73 6.80 -14.97 7.15
N ASN A 74 6.72 -14.48 5.90
CA ASN A 74 6.95 -15.28 4.69
C ASN A 74 5.97 -16.47 4.56
N GLU A 75 4.76 -16.33 5.11
CA GLU A 75 3.71 -17.36 5.12
C GLU A 75 2.47 -16.93 4.34
N ALA A 76 1.61 -17.87 3.96
CA ALA A 76 0.35 -17.54 3.30
C ALA A 76 -0.57 -16.77 4.26
N GLY A 77 -1.12 -15.65 3.81
CA GLY A 77 -1.98 -14.80 4.62
C GLY A 77 -2.31 -13.49 3.90
N SER A 78 -3.23 -12.70 4.48
CA SER A 78 -3.62 -11.41 3.92
C SER A 78 -2.85 -10.23 4.51
N THR A 79 -2.05 -10.44 5.56
CA THR A 79 -1.31 -9.40 6.26
C THR A 79 0.15 -9.34 5.82
N GLY A 80 0.76 -8.16 5.87
CA GLY A 80 2.15 -7.96 5.47
C GLY A 80 2.39 -6.54 5.01
N ARG A 81 3.18 -6.39 3.93
CA ARG A 81 3.58 -5.08 3.41
C ARG A 81 3.61 -5.07 1.89
N ILE A 82 3.15 -3.97 1.30
CA ILE A 82 3.39 -3.70 -0.11
C ILE A 82 4.90 -3.56 -0.36
N GLY A 83 5.40 -4.30 -1.35
CA GLY A 83 6.77 -4.19 -1.83
C GLY A 83 6.91 -2.99 -2.76
N TYR A 84 6.22 -3.05 -3.90
CA TYR A 84 6.23 -2.03 -4.94
C TYR A 84 5.11 -2.24 -5.96
N CYS A 85 4.86 -1.21 -6.75
CA CYS A 85 4.09 -1.26 -7.98
C CYS A 85 5.07 -1.12 -9.15
N GLU A 86 5.16 -2.13 -10.01
CA GLU A 86 5.99 -2.15 -11.19
C GLU A 86 5.27 -1.50 -12.37
N TYR A 87 5.99 -0.64 -13.08
CA TYR A 87 5.52 0.04 -14.27
C TYR A 87 6.54 -0.06 -15.39
N ARG A 88 6.04 0.03 -16.61
CA ARG A 88 6.86 0.24 -17.80
C ARG A 88 6.82 1.68 -18.23
N ALA A 89 8.00 2.26 -18.41
CA ALA A 89 8.19 3.61 -18.92
C ALA A 89 8.16 3.67 -20.45
N ALA A 90 8.07 4.88 -21.01
CA ALA A 90 8.02 5.10 -22.45
C ALA A 90 9.25 4.57 -23.23
N ASP A 91 10.41 4.51 -22.58
CA ASP A 91 11.64 3.92 -23.12
C ASP A 91 11.71 2.38 -22.95
N ARG A 92 10.62 1.78 -22.43
CA ARG A 92 10.45 0.35 -22.10
C ARG A 92 11.21 -0.13 -20.87
N SER A 93 11.91 0.76 -20.15
CA SER A 93 12.50 0.41 -18.85
C SER A 93 11.40 0.09 -17.82
N LEU A 94 11.76 -0.76 -16.86
CA LEU A 94 10.91 -1.06 -15.71
C LEU A 94 11.29 -0.16 -14.54
N LEU A 95 10.28 0.26 -13.79
CA LEU A 95 10.43 1.08 -12.59
C LEU A 95 9.52 0.53 -11.49
N ASN A 96 10.10 0.36 -10.30
CA ASN A 96 9.37 -0.03 -9.10
C ASN A 96 9.06 1.21 -8.26
N LEU A 97 7.78 1.55 -8.17
CA LEU A 97 7.25 2.63 -7.34
C LEU A 97 6.96 2.07 -5.94
N HIS A 98 7.57 2.65 -4.93
CA HIS A 98 7.48 2.18 -3.55
C HIS A 98 6.52 3.05 -2.75
N TYR A 99 5.70 2.42 -1.93
CA TYR A 99 4.87 3.11 -0.96
C TYR A 99 5.72 3.53 0.23
N ASN A 100 5.77 4.83 0.49
CA ASN A 100 6.44 5.40 1.64
C ASN A 100 5.39 5.99 2.59
N ASN A 101 5.19 5.36 3.74
CA ASN A 101 4.39 5.91 4.83
C ASN A 101 5.23 5.92 6.11
N PRO A 102 5.62 7.11 6.63
CA PRO A 102 6.44 7.19 7.84
C PRO A 102 5.70 6.70 9.10
N ASP A 103 4.37 6.68 9.07
CA ASP A 103 3.53 6.34 10.22
C ASP A 103 3.12 4.84 10.23
N ALA A 104 3.33 4.10 9.13
CA ALA A 104 2.95 2.69 9.04
C ALA A 104 3.98 1.78 9.72
N SER A 105 3.53 0.90 10.62
CA SER A 105 4.37 -0.20 11.12
C SER A 105 4.58 -1.28 10.04
N GLY A 106 5.69 -2.02 10.13
CA GLY A 106 6.23 -2.85 9.03
C GLY A 106 5.26 -3.87 8.40
N ASP A 107 4.32 -4.44 9.15
CA ASP A 107 3.30 -5.40 8.68
C ASP A 107 1.86 -4.88 8.84
N ALA A 108 1.68 -3.55 8.89
CA ALA A 108 0.40 -2.90 9.15
C ALA A 108 -0.62 -3.00 8.01
N MET A 109 -0.31 -3.72 6.93
CA MET A 109 -1.13 -3.74 5.72
C MET A 109 -1.92 -5.03 5.60
N THR A 110 -3.12 -4.94 5.01
CA THR A 110 -3.97 -6.10 4.75
C THR A 110 -4.52 -6.05 3.33
N LEU A 111 -4.45 -7.15 2.59
CA LEU A 111 -5.03 -7.26 1.26
C LEU A 111 -6.56 -7.06 1.34
N VAL A 112 -7.10 -6.15 0.53
CA VAL A 112 -8.56 -5.88 0.47
C VAL A 112 -9.19 -6.73 -0.63
N GLU A 113 -8.68 -6.60 -1.86
CA GLU A 113 -9.17 -7.37 -3.01
C GLU A 113 -8.41 -8.67 -3.21
N ALA A 114 -8.31 -9.49 -2.15
CA ALA A 114 -7.46 -10.69 -2.08
C ALA A 114 -7.61 -11.65 -3.28
N ARG A 115 -8.77 -11.70 -3.94
CA ARG A 115 -9.01 -12.51 -5.16
C ARG A 115 -8.11 -12.13 -6.34
N ASN A 116 -7.64 -10.89 -6.40
CA ASN A 116 -6.76 -10.39 -7.46
C ASN A 116 -5.28 -10.66 -7.17
N TRP A 117 -4.96 -11.13 -5.97
CA TRP A 117 -3.60 -11.40 -5.52
C TRP A 117 -3.30 -12.89 -5.60
N LYS A 118 -2.28 -13.25 -6.37
CA LYS A 118 -1.82 -14.64 -6.53
C LYS A 118 -0.53 -14.84 -5.75
N MET A 119 -0.49 -15.86 -4.91
CA MET A 119 0.69 -16.18 -4.13
C MET A 119 1.70 -16.96 -4.98
N TYR A 120 2.98 -16.59 -4.82
CA TYR A 120 4.13 -17.24 -5.42
C TYR A 120 5.18 -17.48 -4.35
N THR A 121 6.07 -18.45 -4.62
CA THR A 121 7.28 -18.67 -3.85
C THR A 121 8.46 -18.65 -4.80
N SER A 122 9.44 -17.79 -4.54
CA SER A 122 10.65 -17.70 -5.35
C SER A 122 11.54 -18.94 -5.18
N GLY A 123 12.51 -19.13 -6.07
CA GLY A 123 13.52 -20.20 -5.95
C GLY A 123 14.40 -20.11 -4.69
N PHE A 124 14.36 -18.99 -3.97
CA PHE A 124 15.05 -18.77 -2.69
C PHE A 124 14.13 -18.91 -1.48
N GLY A 125 12.89 -19.38 -1.68
CA GLY A 125 11.91 -19.56 -0.61
C GLY A 125 11.18 -18.28 -0.17
N LEU A 126 11.31 -17.16 -0.89
CA LEU A 126 10.58 -15.93 -0.59
C LEU A 126 9.13 -16.06 -1.09
N ALA A 127 8.17 -16.03 -0.18
CA ALA A 127 6.75 -15.91 -0.46
C ALA A 127 6.40 -14.46 -0.80
N PHE A 128 5.59 -14.27 -1.84
CA PHE A 128 5.04 -12.96 -2.21
C PHE A 128 3.73 -13.14 -2.95
N TYR A 129 2.90 -12.11 -2.94
CA TYR A 129 1.72 -12.01 -3.77
C TYR A 129 1.99 -11.07 -4.94
N GLU A 130 1.49 -11.43 -6.12
CA GLU A 130 1.48 -10.58 -7.30
C GLU A 130 0.03 -10.27 -7.69
N CYS A 131 -0.24 -9.01 -8.04
CA CYS A 131 -1.51 -8.58 -8.62
C CYS A 131 -1.27 -7.75 -9.87
N ASN A 132 -1.94 -8.09 -10.96
CA ASN A 132 -1.83 -7.41 -12.26
C ASN A 132 -3.20 -6.94 -12.81
N SER A 133 -4.17 -6.74 -11.91
CA SER A 133 -5.49 -6.23 -12.29
C SER A 133 -5.37 -4.81 -12.86
N SER A 134 -6.03 -4.56 -13.99
CA SER A 134 -6.13 -3.23 -14.61
C SER A 134 -7.23 -2.35 -14.00
N ASP A 135 -7.96 -2.85 -13.00
CA ASP A 135 -9.02 -2.10 -12.33
C ASP A 135 -8.43 -1.04 -11.40
N THR A 136 -9.13 0.09 -11.26
CA THR A 136 -8.61 1.30 -10.56
C THR A 136 -8.27 1.06 -9.09
N ASN A 137 -8.77 -0.01 -8.47
CA ASN A 137 -8.43 -0.46 -7.12
C ASN A 137 -8.20 -1.98 -7.06
N GLY A 138 -7.90 -2.60 -8.21
CA GLY A 138 -7.79 -4.05 -8.32
C GLY A 138 -6.70 -4.64 -7.44
N CYS A 139 -5.57 -3.93 -7.34
CA CYS A 139 -4.45 -4.25 -6.47
C CYS A 139 -4.45 -3.34 -5.25
N SER A 140 -5.43 -3.53 -4.36
CA SER A 140 -5.63 -2.71 -3.18
C SER A 140 -5.30 -3.42 -1.86
N PHE A 141 -4.87 -2.61 -0.89
CA PHE A 141 -4.54 -3.01 0.47
C PHE A 141 -4.99 -1.91 1.45
N SER A 142 -5.35 -2.28 2.67
CA SER A 142 -5.64 -1.32 3.74
C SER A 142 -4.37 -1.06 4.54
N VAL A 143 -4.15 0.20 4.90
CA VAL A 143 -3.08 0.63 5.81
C VAL A 143 -3.73 1.06 7.13
N ARG A 144 -3.22 0.52 8.24
CA ARG A 144 -3.59 1.01 9.58
C ARG A 144 -2.64 2.16 9.97
N ASN A 145 -3.23 3.28 10.39
CA ASN A 145 -2.53 4.36 11.06
C ASN A 145 -2.54 4.17 12.58
#